data_AF-D8LUS0-F1
#
_entry.id   AF-D8LUS0-F1
#
_cell.length_a   1.000
_cell.length_b   1.000
_cell.length_c   1.000
_cell.angle_alpha   90.00
_cell.angle_beta   90.00
_cell.angle_gamma   90.00
#
_symmetry.space_group_name_H-M   'P 1'
#
loop_
_entity.id
_entity.type
_entity.pdbx_description
1 polymer ?
#
loop_
_entity_poly.entity_id
_entity_poly.type
_entity_poly.pdbx_seq_one_letter_code
_entity_poly.pdbx_strand_id
1 'polypeptide(L)'
;MTKDWSRLWIRNLGRDDRCISEFGREMRTPFLDEDVSDYLRNTCFDCVMEWSETNEQIVDFSIPRGEGDKLILRNVSSLLNLSFCKSLSKRAIQFGSRIVKSS
;
A
#
# COMPACT_ATOMS: atom_id res chain seq x y z
N MET A 1 -10.10 3.12 11.08
CA MET A 1 -8.84 2.47 10.62
C MET A 1 -8.48 1.21 11.42
N THR A 2 -8.70 1.13 12.73
CA THR A 2 -8.37 -0.03 13.60
C THR A 2 -9.03 -1.37 13.27
N LYS A 3 -10.21 -1.37 12.62
CA LYS A 3 -10.96 -2.61 12.31
C LYS A 3 -10.35 -3.49 11.22
N ASP A 4 -9.55 -2.94 10.31
CA ASP A 4 -8.91 -3.75 9.26
C ASP A 4 -7.56 -4.30 9.69
N TRP A 5 -6.81 -3.57 10.53
CA TRP A 5 -5.53 -4.05 11.06
C TRP A 5 -5.71 -5.28 11.97
N SER A 6 -6.67 -5.22 12.91
CA SER A 6 -6.97 -6.30 13.87
C SER A 6 -7.41 -7.62 13.24
N ARG A 7 -7.82 -7.61 11.97
CA ARG A 7 -8.31 -8.79 11.24
C ARG A 7 -7.47 -9.12 10.00
N LEU A 8 -6.37 -8.39 9.79
CA LEU A 8 -5.53 -8.54 8.60
C LEU A 8 -4.97 -9.97 8.51
N TRP A 9 -4.52 -10.50 9.66
CA TRP A 9 -3.97 -11.84 9.83
C TRP A 9 -4.98 -12.94 9.46
N ILE A 10 -6.23 -12.86 9.92
CA ILE A 10 -7.22 -13.92 9.66
C ILE A 10 -7.84 -13.83 8.26
N ARG A 11 -7.91 -12.61 7.68
CA ARG A 11 -8.53 -12.38 6.38
C ARG A 11 -7.52 -12.50 5.24
N ASN A 12 -6.82 -11.41 4.93
CA ASN A 12 -6.00 -11.32 3.73
C ASN A 12 -4.75 -12.21 3.87
N LEU A 13 -4.01 -12.04 4.96
CA LEU A 13 -2.76 -12.79 5.17
C LEU A 13 -3.01 -14.28 5.34
N GLY A 14 -4.01 -14.67 6.13
CA GLY A 14 -4.33 -16.07 6.32
C GLY A 14 -4.78 -16.77 5.03
N ARG A 15 -5.50 -16.07 4.14
CA ARG A 15 -5.83 -16.60 2.81
C ARG A 15 -4.57 -16.76 1.96
N ASP A 16 -3.78 -15.70 1.85
CA ASP A 16 -2.63 -15.65 0.96
C ASP A 16 -1.54 -16.64 1.41
N ASP A 17 -1.31 -16.77 2.71
CA ASP A 17 -0.42 -17.76 3.33
C ASP A 17 -0.83 -19.20 2.98
N ARG A 18 -2.09 -19.58 3.23
CA ARG A 18 -2.59 -20.93 2.87
C ARG A 18 -2.42 -21.25 1.40
N CYS A 19 -2.76 -20.30 0.51
CA CYS A 19 -2.60 -20.48 -0.93
C CYS A 19 -1.14 -20.63 -1.36
N ILE A 20 -0.20 -19.94 -0.72
CA ILE A 20 1.23 -19.99 -1.07
C ILE A 20 1.89 -21.24 -0.47
N SER A 21 1.58 -21.58 0.78
CA SER A 21 2.13 -22.75 1.48
C SER A 21 1.67 -24.08 0.89
N GLU A 22 0.52 -24.12 0.21
CA GLU A 22 0.08 -25.29 -0.58
C GLU A 22 1.14 -25.72 -1.62
N PHE A 23 1.95 -24.78 -2.10
CA PHE A 23 3.02 -25.04 -3.06
C PHE A 23 4.41 -25.17 -2.41
N GLY A 24 4.48 -25.38 -1.09
CA GLY A 24 5.74 -25.47 -0.36
C GLY A 24 6.57 -24.18 -0.40
N ARG A 25 5.89 -23.03 -0.55
CA ARG A 25 6.51 -21.70 -0.57
C ARG A 25 6.15 -20.94 0.69
N GLU A 26 7.05 -20.04 1.08
CA GLU A 26 6.85 -19.12 2.19
C GLU A 26 6.46 -17.74 1.66
N MET A 27 5.38 -17.17 2.21
CA MET A 27 4.97 -15.81 1.87
C MET A 27 5.85 -14.80 2.62
N ARG A 28 6.35 -13.79 1.90
CA ARG A 28 7.02 -12.63 2.49
C ARG A 28 6.24 -11.36 2.18
N THR A 29 6.01 -10.51 3.18
CA THR A 29 5.23 -9.28 3.06
C THR A 29 6.03 -8.05 3.53
N PRO A 30 7.05 -7.58 2.77
CA PRO A 30 7.95 -6.51 3.21
C PRO A 30 7.25 -5.19 3.58
N PHE A 31 6.11 -4.88 2.96
CA PHE A 31 5.33 -3.68 3.29
C PHE A 31 4.56 -3.76 4.62
N LEU A 32 4.57 -4.93 5.29
CA LEU A 32 4.00 -5.13 6.62
C LEU A 32 5.06 -5.34 7.70
N ASP A 33 6.33 -5.16 7.33
CA ASP A 33 7.44 -5.12 8.27
C ASP A 33 7.18 -4.06 9.36
N GLU A 34 7.54 -4.37 10.60
CA GLU A 34 7.27 -3.52 11.75
C GLU A 34 7.91 -2.13 11.60
N ASP A 35 9.16 -2.06 11.13
CA ASP A 35 9.89 -0.80 10.97
C ASP A 35 9.25 0.06 9.87
N VAL A 36 8.85 -0.56 8.75
CA VAL A 36 8.11 0.12 7.68
C VAL A 36 6.78 0.65 8.20
N SER A 37 6.06 -0.17 8.96
CA SER A 37 4.75 0.22 9.49
C SER A 37 4.86 1.33 10.54
N ASP A 38 5.91 1.32 11.36
CA ASP A 38 6.14 2.34 12.39
C ASP A 38 6.59 3.65 11.77
N TYR A 39 7.50 3.62 10.79
CA TYR A 39 7.87 4.81 10.02
C TYR A 39 6.63 5.46 9.38
N LEU A 40 5.82 4.69 8.65
CA LEU A 40 4.61 5.22 7.99
C LEU A 40 3.59 5.77 8.99
N ARG A 41 3.45 5.17 10.18
CA ARG A 41 2.56 5.68 11.22
C ARG A 41 3.03 7.05 11.71
N ASN A 42 4.32 7.20 11.98
CA ASN A 42 4.90 8.44 12.50
C ASN A 42 4.91 9.56 11.45
N THR A 43 5.30 9.26 10.21
CA THR A 43 5.26 10.24 9.10
C THR A 43 3.83 10.72 8.82
N CYS A 44 2.81 9.88 9.00
CA CYS A 44 1.41 10.25 8.76
C CYS A 44 0.89 11.31 9.74
N PHE A 45 1.35 11.29 10.99
CA PHE A 45 0.97 12.31 11.98
C PHE A 45 1.52 13.68 11.59
N ASP A 46 2.70 13.73 10.98
CA ASP A 46 3.35 14.97 10.57
C ASP A 46 2.73 15.57 9.29
N CYS A 47 2.22 14.76 8.36
CA CYS A 47 1.60 15.26 7.12
C CYS A 47 0.18 15.83 7.30
N VAL A 48 -0.50 15.54 8.41
CA VAL A 48 -1.84 16.08 8.72
C VAL A 48 -1.75 17.47 9.36
N MET A 49 -0.59 17.81 9.91
CA MET A 49 -0.28 19.17 10.36
C MET A 49 0.39 19.92 9.20
N GLU A 50 -0.11 21.10 8.87
CA GLU A 50 0.14 21.85 7.61
C GLU A 50 1.62 22.07 7.21
N TRP A 51 2.61 21.74 8.03
CA TRP A 51 4.03 22.02 7.78
C TRP A 51 4.92 20.87 8.28
N SER A 52 5.01 19.79 7.51
CA SER A 52 6.13 18.84 7.65
C SER A 52 7.32 19.37 6.85
N GLU A 53 8.41 19.76 7.53
CA GLU A 53 9.64 20.28 6.91
C GLU A 53 10.29 19.29 5.93
N THR A 54 9.94 18.00 6.00
CA THR A 54 10.53 16.93 5.18
C THR A 54 9.80 16.67 3.86
N ASN A 55 8.68 17.34 3.55
CA ASN A 55 7.88 17.13 2.32
C ASN A 55 7.38 15.68 2.09
N GLU A 56 7.40 14.82 3.11
CA GLU A 56 7.11 13.38 2.95
C GLU A 56 5.60 13.07 2.93
N GLN A 57 4.87 13.60 1.96
CA GLN A 57 3.43 13.33 1.84
C GLN A 57 3.15 11.83 1.55
N ILE A 58 2.40 11.18 2.44
CA ILE A 58 1.96 9.79 2.25
C ILE A 58 0.80 9.70 1.24
N VAL A 59 -0.14 10.63 1.34
CA VAL A 59 -1.34 10.76 0.48
C VAL A 59 -1.76 12.22 0.38
N ASP A 60 -2.42 12.58 -0.72
CA ASP A 60 -3.16 13.83 -0.88
C ASP A 60 -4.50 13.51 -1.55
N PHE A 61 -5.60 13.60 -0.78
CA PHE A 61 -6.94 13.31 -1.31
C PHE A 61 -7.61 14.51 -1.98
N SER A 62 -6.95 15.68 -2.04
CA SER A 62 -7.42 16.83 -2.83
C SER A 62 -7.16 16.63 -4.33
N ILE A 63 -6.20 15.77 -4.68
CA ILE A 63 -5.80 15.42 -6.05
C ILE A 63 -6.64 14.24 -6.57
N PRO A 64 -6.88 14.12 -7.89
CA PRO A 64 -7.60 13.00 -8.46
C PRO A 64 -7.13 11.60 -8.04
N ARG A 65 -8.08 10.66 -8.01
CA ARG A 65 -7.83 9.26 -7.70
C ARG A 65 -6.86 8.66 -8.72
N GLY A 66 -5.81 8.00 -8.24
CA GLY A 66 -4.76 7.46 -9.10
C GLY A 66 -3.53 8.36 -9.19
N GLU A 67 -3.56 9.54 -8.58
CA GLU A 67 -2.42 10.45 -8.48
C GLU A 67 -2.09 10.78 -7.03
N GLY A 68 -3.09 11.23 -6.26
CA GLY A 68 -2.93 11.60 -4.85
C GLY A 68 -2.90 10.42 -3.86
N ASP A 69 -3.33 9.22 -4.27
CA ASP A 69 -3.19 8.03 -3.44
C ASP A 69 -1.77 7.47 -3.51
N LYS A 70 -1.22 7.04 -2.37
CA LYS A 70 0.11 6.40 -2.27
C LYS A 70 1.27 7.29 -2.76
N LEU A 71 1.22 8.60 -2.52
CA LEU A 71 2.25 9.56 -2.94
C LEU A 71 3.66 9.12 -2.52
N ILE A 72 3.83 8.66 -1.28
CA ILE A 72 5.14 8.17 -0.81
C ILE A 72 5.71 7.06 -1.71
N LEU A 73 4.88 6.11 -2.14
CA LEU A 73 5.32 5.04 -3.05
C LEU A 73 5.63 5.57 -4.45
N ARG A 74 4.91 6.60 -4.92
CA ARG A 74 5.16 7.27 -6.20
C ARG A 74 6.46 8.08 -6.17
N ASN A 75 6.77 8.71 -5.05
CA ASN A 75 8.02 9.43 -4.82
C ASN A 75 9.21 8.46 -4.80
N VAL A 76 9.12 7.39 -4.00
CA VAL A 76 10.13 6.31 -3.98
C VAL A 76 10.31 5.69 -5.37
N SER A 77 9.23 5.44 -6.11
CA SER A 77 9.32 4.94 -7.49
C SER A 77 10.10 5.91 -8.39
N SER A 78 9.98 7.22 -8.18
CA SER A 78 10.73 8.23 -8.93
C SER A 78 12.22 8.15 -8.63
N LEU A 79 12.57 8.04 -7.34
CA LEU A 79 13.96 7.90 -6.88
C LEU A 79 14.63 6.64 -7.45
N LEU A 80 13.87 5.58 -7.63
CA LEU A 80 14.32 4.31 -8.21
C LEU A 80 14.23 4.26 -9.74
N ASN A 81 13.88 5.37 -10.41
CA ASN A 81 13.67 5.45 -11.87
C ASN A 81 12.58 4.50 -12.41
N LEU A 82 11.59 4.14 -11.59
CA LEU A 82 10.42 3.33 -11.95
C LEU A 82 9.26 4.19 -12.46
N SER A 83 9.51 4.98 -13.50
CA SER A 83 8.57 5.98 -14.03
C SER A 83 7.23 5.41 -14.50
N PHE A 84 7.24 4.21 -15.09
CA PHE A 84 6.02 3.53 -15.54
C PHE A 84 5.08 3.17 -14.37
N CYS A 85 5.62 2.54 -13.31
CA CYS A 85 4.82 2.11 -12.16
C CYS A 85 4.25 3.31 -11.39
N LYS A 86 4.98 4.43 -11.38
CA LYS A 86 4.58 5.67 -10.69
C LYS A 86 3.21 6.18 -11.12
N SER A 87 2.81 6.02 -12.38
CA SER A 87 1.55 6.57 -12.92
C SER A 87 0.36 5.62 -12.82
N LEU A 88 0.58 4.36 -12.38
CA LEU A 88 -0.47 3.36 -12.35
C LEU A 88 -1.40 3.53 -11.14
N SER A 89 -2.69 3.68 -11.41
CA SER A 89 -3.72 3.68 -10.37
C SER A 89 -3.87 2.30 -9.73
N LYS A 90 -4.07 2.26 -8.40
CA LYS A 90 -4.30 1.01 -7.66
C LYS A 90 -5.49 0.23 -8.23
N ARG A 91 -5.23 -1.00 -8.68
CA ARG A 91 -6.25 -1.99 -9.06
C ARG A 91 -6.05 -3.26 -8.24
N ALA A 92 -7.11 -3.78 -7.61
CA ALA A 92 -7.01 -5.06 -6.91
C ALA A 92 -6.88 -6.21 -7.92
N ILE A 93 -6.13 -7.26 -7.56
CA ILE A 93 -5.80 -8.38 -8.45
C ILE A 93 -7.05 -8.99 -9.08
N GLN A 94 -8.11 -9.22 -8.30
CA GLN A 94 -9.37 -9.81 -8.79
C GLN A 94 -10.06 -9.02 -9.92
N PHE A 95 -9.88 -7.69 -9.93
CA PHE A 95 -10.38 -6.83 -11.01
C PHE A 95 -9.38 -6.76 -12.18
N GLY A 96 -8.08 -6.76 -11.87
CA GLY A 96 -7.02 -6.78 -12.89
C GLY A 96 -7.01 -8.06 -13.72
N SER A 97 -7.25 -9.21 -13.08
CA SER A 97 -7.35 -10.53 -13.72
C SER A 97 -8.70 -10.80 -14.38
N ARG A 98 -9.68 -9.91 -14.21
CA ARG A 98 -11.07 -10.07 -14.69
C ARG A 98 -11.79 -11.31 -14.16
N ILE A 99 -11.31 -11.90 -13.04
CA ILE A 99 -11.96 -13.04 -12.37
C ILE A 99 -13.30 -12.62 -11.79
N VAL A 100 -13.37 -11.40 -11.23
CA VAL A 100 -14.62 -10.80 -10.78
C VAL A 100 -15.12 -9.89 -11.89
N LYS A 101 -16.33 -10.16 -12.42
CA LYS A 101 -17.04 -9.19 -13.24
C LYS A 101 -17.46 -8.03 -12.32
N SER A 102 -17.13 -6.81 -12.71
CA SER A 102 -17.66 -5.61 -12.06
C SER A 102 -19.18 -5.65 -12.18
N SER A 103 -19.86 -5.84 -11.05
CA SER A 103 -21.30 -5.59 -10.91
C SER A 103 -21.60 -4.12 -11.16
#